data_AF-A0A661CXB7-F1
#
_entry.id   AF-A0A661CXB7-F1
#
_cell.length_a   1.000
_cell.length_b   1.000
_cell.length_c   1.000
_cell.angle_alpha   90.00
_cell.angle_beta   90.00
_cell.angle_gamma   90.00
#
_symmetry.space_group_name_H-M   'P 1'
#
loop_
_entity.id
_entity.type
_entity.pdbx_description
1 polymer ?
#
loop_
_entity_poly.entity_id
_entity_poly.type
_entity_poly.pdbx_seq_one_letter_code
_entity_poly.pdbx_strand_id
1 'polypeptide(L)'
;MAKIPGTVTLSGIIAPSDDQDEYAVTEDIWNKGGHRSVDTLADRDAIPTLRKKEGMTVYVGDTQITYQWVSGAWVDFVGGSGGDKTYIHTQGTASATWTVTHGLGKRTSVTVVDTGSNTVEGDVLHVDNDNVVLTFSAPFTGQAFFN
;
A
#
# COMPACT_ATOMS: atom_id res chain seq x y z
N MET A 1 39.06 32.47 -16.43
CA MET A 1 40.00 32.05 -15.35
C MET A 1 39.18 31.41 -14.24
N ALA A 2 39.45 30.14 -13.92
CA ALA A 2 38.80 29.45 -12.80
C ALA A 2 39.17 30.14 -11.48
N LYS A 3 38.16 30.48 -10.67
CA LYS A 3 38.32 31.35 -9.49
C LYS A 3 38.70 30.60 -8.20
N ILE A 4 38.98 29.30 -8.28
CA ILE A 4 39.34 28.45 -7.13
C ILE A 4 40.53 27.55 -7.53
N PRO A 5 41.69 27.63 -6.84
CA PRO A 5 42.84 26.79 -7.12
C PRO A 5 42.50 25.28 -6.98
N GLY A 6 42.84 24.47 -7.99
CA GLY A 6 42.60 23.02 -8.01
C GLY A 6 41.37 22.55 -8.78
N THR A 7 40.61 23.45 -9.43
CA THR A 7 39.45 23.07 -10.25
C THR A 7 39.81 22.92 -11.72
N VAL A 8 39.42 21.79 -12.32
CA VAL A 8 39.45 21.57 -13.77
C VAL A 8 38.18 22.15 -14.36
N THR A 9 38.30 23.05 -15.34
CA THR A 9 37.13 23.55 -16.07
C THR A 9 36.65 22.46 -17.01
N LEU A 10 35.49 21.87 -16.73
CA LEU A 10 34.80 21.01 -17.68
C LEU A 10 34.24 21.88 -18.81
N SER A 11 34.83 21.77 -20.01
CA SER A 11 34.26 22.25 -21.27
C SER A 11 33.64 21.05 -21.98
N GLY A 12 32.40 20.76 -21.61
CA GLY A 12 31.62 19.65 -22.16
C GLY A 12 30.24 19.62 -21.51
N ILE A 13 29.28 19.03 -22.21
CA ILE A 13 27.92 18.83 -21.68
C ILE A 13 28.00 17.71 -20.65
N ILE A 14 27.60 17.99 -19.41
CA ILE A 14 27.44 16.98 -18.34
C ILE A 14 25.96 16.62 -18.28
N ALA A 15 25.48 15.85 -19.25
CA ALA A 15 24.15 15.24 -19.32
C ALA A 15 24.09 14.34 -20.56
N PRO A 16 23.22 13.30 -20.58
CA PRO A 16 23.06 12.49 -21.77
C PRO A 16 22.50 13.38 -22.90
N SER A 17 23.18 13.40 -24.05
CA SER A 17 22.77 14.22 -25.20
C SER A 17 21.78 13.50 -26.12
N ASP A 18 21.67 12.17 -26.01
CA ASP A 18 20.70 11.36 -26.75
C ASP A 18 20.48 9.97 -26.10
N ASP A 19 19.66 9.14 -26.74
CA ASP A 19 19.29 7.80 -26.26
C ASP A 19 20.42 6.75 -26.41
N GLN A 20 21.58 7.11 -26.97
CA GLN A 20 22.74 6.21 -27.17
C GLN A 20 23.75 6.23 -26.02
N ASP A 21 23.52 7.02 -24.97
CA ASP A 21 24.46 7.13 -23.86
C ASP A 21 24.56 5.82 -23.04
N GLU A 22 25.66 5.09 -23.28
CA GLU A 22 26.03 3.80 -22.68
C GLU A 22 26.39 3.90 -21.19
N TYR A 23 26.85 5.07 -20.74
CA TYR A 23 27.29 5.30 -19.36
C TYR A 23 26.52 6.46 -18.73
N ALA A 24 25.75 6.16 -17.66
CA ALA A 24 25.16 7.20 -16.83
C ALA A 24 26.27 8.06 -16.21
N VAL A 25 26.14 9.39 -16.26
CA VAL A 25 27.18 10.36 -15.84
C VAL A 25 27.53 10.29 -14.35
N THR A 26 26.80 9.48 -13.57
CA THR A 26 27.01 9.25 -12.13
C THR A 26 26.70 7.80 -11.75
N GLU A 27 27.55 7.21 -10.90
CA GLU A 27 27.32 5.93 -10.20
C GLU A 27 26.03 5.94 -9.36
N ASP A 28 25.44 4.77 -9.15
CA ASP A 28 24.16 4.60 -8.46
C ASP A 28 24.14 4.97 -6.97
N ILE A 29 25.32 4.97 -6.35
CA ILE A 29 25.51 5.48 -4.99
C ILE A 29 25.23 7.00 -4.88
N TRP A 30 25.25 7.72 -6.02
CA TRP A 30 24.94 9.15 -6.08
C TRP A 30 23.72 9.51 -6.93
N ASN A 31 23.24 8.62 -7.80
CA ASN A 31 21.89 8.66 -8.36
C ASN A 31 21.56 7.35 -9.14
N LYS A 32 20.92 6.37 -8.49
CA LYS A 32 20.07 5.35 -9.15
C LYS A 32 19.13 4.70 -8.12
N GLY A 33 17.85 4.64 -8.46
CA GLY A 33 16.75 4.28 -7.54
C GLY A 33 15.88 5.47 -7.12
N GLY A 34 16.25 6.69 -7.53
CA GLY A 34 15.38 7.85 -7.42
C GLY A 34 14.09 7.58 -8.20
N HIS A 35 12.96 7.67 -7.50
CA HIS A 35 11.61 7.55 -8.04
C HIS A 35 11.51 8.19 -9.43
N ARG A 36 11.18 7.38 -10.45
CA ARG A 36 10.94 7.84 -11.82
C ARG A 36 9.45 7.87 -12.06
N SER A 37 8.96 8.90 -12.74
CA SER A 37 7.60 8.92 -13.31
C SER A 37 7.66 8.68 -14.81
N VAL A 38 6.74 7.86 -15.33
CA VAL A 38 6.49 7.65 -16.76
C VAL A 38 4.99 7.76 -17.03
N ASP A 39 4.60 8.03 -18.27
CA ASP A 39 3.18 8.22 -18.59
C ASP A 39 2.45 6.89 -18.77
N THR A 40 3.05 5.92 -19.49
CA THR A 40 2.40 4.64 -19.82
C THR A 40 3.15 3.40 -19.33
N LEU A 41 2.46 2.26 -19.29
CA LEU A 41 3.09 0.95 -19.02
C LEU A 41 4.12 0.56 -20.09
N ALA A 42 3.89 0.97 -21.34
CA ALA A 42 4.85 0.72 -22.43
C ALA A 42 6.17 1.46 -22.18
N ASP A 43 6.11 2.70 -21.67
CA ASP A 43 7.30 3.48 -21.31
C ASP A 43 8.06 2.87 -20.14
N ARG A 44 7.33 2.29 -19.17
CA ARG A 44 7.92 1.52 -18.06
C ARG A 44 8.65 0.27 -18.58
N ASP A 45 8.02 -0.47 -19.49
CA ASP A 45 8.56 -1.73 -19.99
C ASP A 45 9.75 -1.50 -20.94
N ALA A 46 9.74 -0.38 -21.68
CA ALA A 46 10.81 0.08 -22.54
C ALA A 46 12.08 0.55 -21.80
N ILE A 47 12.08 0.62 -20.46
CA ILE A 47 13.27 0.96 -19.69
C ILE A 47 14.39 -0.06 -20.00
N PRO A 48 15.56 0.38 -20.50
CA PRO A 48 16.67 -0.52 -20.83
C PRO A 48 17.14 -1.32 -19.62
N THR A 49 17.56 -2.57 -19.85
CA THR A 49 18.07 -3.46 -18.78
C THR A 49 19.26 -2.85 -18.02
N LEU A 50 20.14 -2.12 -18.71
CA LEU A 50 21.26 -1.38 -18.11
C LEU A 50 20.81 -0.29 -17.10
N ARG A 51 19.56 0.18 -17.24
CA ARG A 51 18.95 1.20 -16.39
C ARG A 51 18.03 0.61 -15.30
N LYS A 52 17.78 -0.70 -15.31
CA LYS A 52 17.04 -1.43 -14.26
C LYS A 52 18.01 -1.89 -13.16
N LYS A 53 17.64 -1.64 -11.90
CA LYS A 53 18.33 -2.16 -10.71
C LYS A 53 17.28 -2.74 -9.77
N GLU A 54 17.60 -3.84 -9.09
CA GLU A 54 16.74 -4.42 -8.06
C GLU A 54 16.32 -3.35 -7.05
N GLY A 55 15.02 -3.24 -6.78
CA GLY A 55 14.45 -2.26 -5.86
C GLY A 55 14.12 -0.89 -6.48
N MET A 56 14.33 -0.68 -7.78
CA MET A 56 13.92 0.54 -8.50
C MET A 56 12.39 0.70 -8.47
N THR A 57 11.89 1.88 -8.12
CA THR A 57 10.46 2.22 -8.19
C THR A 57 10.14 3.16 -9.36
N VAL A 58 9.06 2.89 -10.08
CA VAL A 58 8.56 3.70 -11.19
C VAL A 58 7.06 3.98 -11.01
N TYR A 59 6.68 5.24 -10.90
CA TYR A 59 5.27 5.65 -10.98
C TYR A 59 4.82 5.74 -12.43
N VAL A 60 3.68 5.13 -12.74
CA VAL A 60 3.08 5.15 -14.08
C VAL A 60 1.81 5.98 -14.04
N GLY A 61 1.79 7.10 -14.76
CA GLY A 61 0.71 8.09 -14.77
C GLY A 61 -0.64 7.52 -15.17
N ASP A 62 -0.68 6.65 -16.19
CA ASP A 62 -1.90 6.02 -16.71
C ASP A 62 -2.60 5.13 -15.67
N THR A 63 -1.82 4.29 -14.98
CA THR A 63 -2.35 3.39 -13.93
C THR A 63 -2.45 4.05 -12.56
N GLN A 64 -1.78 5.18 -12.35
CA GLN A 64 -1.55 5.81 -11.04
C GLN A 64 -0.91 4.88 -10.00
N ILE A 65 -0.22 3.83 -10.45
CA ILE A 65 0.43 2.83 -9.60
C ILE A 65 1.95 3.04 -9.65
N THR A 66 2.59 2.88 -8.49
CA THR A 66 4.06 2.73 -8.42
C THR A 66 4.39 1.26 -8.58
N TYR A 67 5.32 0.92 -9.48
CA TYR A 67 5.83 -0.43 -9.66
C TYR A 67 7.26 -0.52 -9.11
N GLN A 68 7.63 -1.64 -8.52
CA GLN A 68 8.98 -1.96 -8.09
C GLN A 68 9.57 -3.02 -9.02
N TRP A 69 10.84 -2.87 -9.40
CA TRP A 69 11.58 -3.91 -10.11
C TRP A 69 12.12 -4.93 -9.10
N VAL A 70 11.53 -6.13 -9.10
CA VAL A 70 11.90 -7.22 -8.18
C VAL A 70 12.14 -8.48 -8.98
N SER A 71 13.33 -9.08 -8.82
CA SER A 71 13.70 -10.38 -9.39
C SER A 71 13.42 -10.51 -10.89
N GLY A 72 13.60 -9.43 -11.65
CA GLY A 72 13.40 -9.43 -13.10
C GLY A 72 11.98 -9.14 -13.58
N ALA A 73 11.07 -8.74 -12.70
CA ALA A 73 9.70 -8.39 -13.02
C ALA A 73 9.26 -7.08 -12.36
N TRP A 74 8.27 -6.42 -12.95
CA TRP A 74 7.56 -5.31 -12.31
C TRP A 74 6.49 -5.86 -11.37
N VAL A 75 6.56 -5.49 -10.11
CA VAL A 75 5.53 -5.77 -9.10
C VAL A 75 4.90 -4.47 -8.63
N ASP A 76 3.63 -4.48 -8.27
CA ASP A 76 2.97 -3.30 -7.71
C ASP A 76 3.64 -2.94 -6.37
N PHE A 77 4.22 -1.75 -6.30
CA PHE A 77 4.71 -1.17 -5.05
C PHE A 77 3.53 -0.63 -4.27
N VAL A 78 2.87 -1.53 -3.55
CA VAL A 78 1.80 -1.17 -2.63
C VAL A 78 2.44 -0.62 -1.35
N GLY A 79 2.65 0.69 -1.32
CA GLY A 79 3.02 1.42 -0.11
C GLY A 79 1.87 1.34 0.90
N GLY A 80 1.83 0.28 1.71
CA GLY A 80 0.91 0.16 2.85
C GLY A 80 -0.57 0.37 2.51
N SER A 81 -1.10 -0.26 1.47
CA SER A 81 -2.56 -0.33 1.25
C SER A 81 -3.12 -1.65 1.77
N GLY A 82 -2.78 -1.98 3.02
CA GLY A 82 -3.68 -2.78 3.84
C GLY A 82 -4.66 -1.81 4.46
N GLY A 83 -5.61 -1.28 3.68
CA GLY A 83 -6.72 -0.51 4.26
C GLY A 83 -7.31 -1.29 5.42
N ASP A 84 -7.74 -0.59 6.47
CA ASP A 84 -8.29 -1.25 7.66
C ASP A 84 -9.38 -2.23 7.24
N LYS A 85 -9.11 -3.51 7.47
CA LYS A 85 -10.03 -4.58 7.10
C LYS A 85 -11.26 -4.49 8.00
N THR A 86 -12.43 -4.55 7.38
CA THR A 86 -13.72 -4.54 8.09
C THR A 86 -14.39 -5.90 7.96
N TYR A 87 -15.21 -6.26 8.93
CA TYR A 87 -16.00 -7.49 8.93
C TYR A 87 -17.44 -7.19 9.37
N ILE A 88 -18.42 -7.84 8.73
CA ILE A 88 -19.84 -7.70 9.06
C ILE A 88 -20.38 -9.07 9.43
N HIS A 89 -20.73 -9.25 10.70
CA HIS A 89 -21.46 -10.41 11.17
C HIS A 89 -22.95 -10.20 10.98
N THR A 90 -23.66 -11.17 10.41
CA THR A 90 -25.13 -11.14 10.33
C THR A 90 -25.70 -12.21 11.25
N GLN A 91 -26.45 -11.79 12.25
CA GLN A 91 -27.16 -12.68 13.16
C GLN A 91 -28.58 -12.94 12.65
N GLY A 92 -28.77 -14.06 11.96
CA GLY A 92 -30.06 -14.44 11.37
C GLY A 92 -31.06 -15.10 12.34
N THR A 93 -30.61 -15.53 13.52
CA THR A 93 -31.48 -16.14 14.55
C THR A 93 -31.37 -15.35 15.84
N ALA A 94 -32.51 -15.00 16.43
CA ALA A 94 -32.56 -14.17 17.62
C ALA A 94 -31.76 -14.82 18.76
N SER A 95 -30.74 -14.12 19.24
CA SER A 95 -29.89 -14.56 20.34
C SER A 95 -29.48 -13.38 21.20
N ALA A 96 -29.39 -13.59 22.50
CA ALA A 96 -28.87 -12.60 23.44
C ALA A 96 -27.33 -12.64 23.53
N THR A 97 -26.71 -13.71 23.04
CA THR A 97 -25.25 -13.89 23.04
C THR A 97 -24.77 -14.27 21.64
N TRP A 98 -23.89 -13.47 21.06
CA TRP A 98 -23.33 -13.70 19.73
C TRP A 98 -21.83 -13.97 19.86
N THR A 99 -21.38 -15.14 19.43
CA THR A 99 -19.95 -15.48 19.35
C THR A 99 -19.51 -15.30 17.90
N VAL A 100 -18.61 -14.35 17.66
CA VAL A 100 -18.23 -13.90 16.32
C VAL A 100 -16.74 -14.08 16.12
N THR A 101 -16.37 -14.77 15.04
CA THR A 101 -14.98 -14.89 14.56
C THR A 101 -14.80 -14.03 13.32
N HIS A 102 -14.07 -12.92 13.44
CA HIS A 102 -13.95 -11.92 12.37
C HIS A 102 -12.64 -12.00 11.56
N GLY A 103 -11.58 -12.63 12.10
CA GLY A 103 -10.34 -12.90 11.34
C GLY A 103 -9.52 -11.65 10.97
N LEU A 104 -9.61 -10.57 11.75
CA LEU A 104 -8.94 -9.29 11.46
C LEU A 104 -7.56 -9.18 12.14
N GLY A 105 -7.21 -10.10 13.04
CA GLY A 105 -5.94 -10.13 13.75
C GLY A 105 -5.74 -8.96 14.72
N LYS A 106 -6.81 -8.26 15.09
CA LYS A 106 -6.78 -7.07 15.95
C LYS A 106 -8.06 -6.95 16.78
N ARG A 107 -7.97 -6.29 17.94
CA ARG A 107 -9.13 -5.89 18.73
C ARG A 107 -9.84 -4.73 18.03
N THR A 108 -10.97 -5.01 17.40
CA THR A 108 -11.74 -4.04 16.62
C THR A 108 -12.74 -3.26 17.46
N SER A 109 -13.15 -2.10 16.94
CA SER A 109 -14.37 -1.44 17.39
C SER A 109 -15.57 -2.19 16.85
N VAL A 110 -16.57 -2.45 17.70
CA VAL A 110 -17.78 -3.17 17.33
C VAL A 110 -18.99 -2.25 17.45
N THR A 111 -19.82 -2.21 16.42
CA THR A 111 -21.13 -1.54 16.44
C THR A 111 -22.20 -2.54 16.05
N VAL A 112 -23.23 -2.68 16.86
CA VAL A 112 -24.33 -3.62 16.61
C VAL A 112 -25.57 -2.83 16.21
N VAL A 113 -26.27 -3.32 15.20
CA VAL A 113 -27.47 -2.70 14.63
C VAL A 113 -28.58 -3.74 14.53
N ASP A 114 -29.79 -3.40 14.95
CA ASP A 114 -30.97 -4.26 14.82
C ASP A 114 -31.55 -4.25 13.39
N THR A 115 -32.59 -5.06 13.14
CA THR A 115 -33.29 -5.05 11.84
C THR A 115 -34.03 -3.75 11.51
N GLY A 116 -34.22 -2.88 12.50
CA GLY A 116 -34.81 -1.55 12.37
C GLY A 116 -33.78 -0.45 12.11
N SER A 117 -32.51 -0.80 11.89
CA SER A 117 -31.40 0.13 11.72
C SER A 117 -31.08 0.98 12.96
N ASN A 118 -31.48 0.54 14.15
CA ASN A 118 -31.10 1.18 15.41
C ASN A 118 -29.81 0.58 15.94
N THR A 119 -28.89 1.43 16.41
CA THR A 119 -27.71 0.97 17.14
C THR A 119 -28.14 0.38 18.49
N VAL A 120 -27.64 -0.82 18.79
CA VAL A 120 -27.88 -1.52 20.05
C VAL A 120 -26.56 -1.62 20.83
N GLU A 121 -26.57 -1.12 22.05
CA GLU A 121 -25.44 -1.26 22.96
C GLU A 121 -25.57 -2.55 23.79
N GLY A 122 -24.47 -3.27 23.92
CA GLY A 122 -24.36 -4.50 24.70
C GLY A 122 -23.00 -4.61 25.36
N ASP A 123 -22.80 -5.69 26.12
CA ASP A 123 -21.48 -6.02 26.63
C ASP A 123 -20.64 -6.63 25.51
N VAL A 124 -19.41 -6.13 25.35
CA VAL A 124 -18.48 -6.54 24.30
C VAL A 124 -17.23 -7.13 24.95
N LEU A 125 -17.09 -8.44 24.84
CA LEU A 125 -15.94 -9.17 25.34
C LEU A 125 -15.04 -9.63 24.19
N HIS A 126 -13.88 -9.00 24.04
CA HIS A 126 -12.83 -9.45 23.13
C HIS A 126 -12.04 -10.61 23.75
N VAL A 127 -12.39 -11.84 23.37
CA VAL A 127 -11.75 -13.08 23.85
C VAL A 127 -10.29 -13.14 23.39
N ASP A 128 -10.05 -12.85 22.11
CA ASP A 128 -8.71 -12.73 21.53
C ASP A 128 -8.72 -11.71 20.38
N ASN A 129 -7.74 -11.78 19.47
CA ASN A 129 -7.59 -10.84 18.35
C ASN A 129 -8.53 -11.13 17.16
N ASP A 130 -9.23 -12.27 17.15
CA ASP A 130 -10.12 -12.70 16.07
C ASP A 130 -11.53 -13.06 16.56
N ASN A 131 -11.71 -13.26 17.87
CA ASN A 131 -12.94 -13.73 18.47
C ASN A 131 -13.51 -12.71 19.48
N VAL A 132 -14.80 -12.39 19.30
CA VAL A 132 -15.56 -11.48 20.16
C VAL A 132 -16.87 -12.14 20.58
N VAL A 133 -17.25 -11.93 21.84
CA VAL A 133 -18.56 -12.32 22.39
C VAL A 133 -19.35 -11.05 22.71
N LEU A 134 -20.52 -10.92 22.10
CA LEU A 134 -21.46 -9.83 22.33
C LEU A 134 -22.62 -10.34 23.19
N THR A 135 -22.95 -9.65 24.28
CA THR A 135 -24.05 -10.05 25.19
C THR A 135 -25.04 -8.90 25.37
N PHE A 136 -26.33 -9.21 25.25
CA PHE A 136 -27.43 -8.25 25.35
C PHE A 136 -28.45 -8.68 26.40
N SER A 137 -29.30 -7.74 26.82
CA SER A 137 -30.36 -7.99 27.82
C SER A 137 -31.52 -8.83 27.27
N ALA A 138 -31.70 -8.88 25.95
CA ALA A 138 -32.75 -9.63 25.27
C ALA A 138 -32.25 -10.20 23.93
N PRO A 139 -32.81 -11.32 23.45
CA PRO A 139 -32.44 -11.89 22.16
C PRO A 139 -33.04 -11.11 20.99
N PHE A 140 -32.22 -10.81 19.98
CA PHE A 140 -32.66 -10.17 18.73
C PHE A 140 -31.79 -10.61 17.54
N THR A 141 -32.24 -10.28 16.34
CA THR A 141 -31.53 -10.45 15.07
C THR A 141 -31.01 -9.12 14.56
N GLY A 142 -29.89 -9.12 13.86
CA GLY A 142 -29.30 -7.88 13.36
C GLY A 142 -27.93 -8.10 12.74
N GLN A 143 -27.13 -7.04 12.72
CA GLN A 143 -25.77 -7.06 12.19
C GLN A 143 -24.78 -6.45 13.18
N ALA A 144 -23.55 -6.95 13.20
CA ALA A 144 -22.45 -6.35 13.94
C ALA A 144 -21.30 -6.00 12.98
N PHE A 145 -20.86 -4.76 13.03
CA PHE A 145 -19.80 -4.20 12.20
C PHE A 145 -18.51 -4.11 13.01
N PHE A 146 -17.43 -4.66 12.47
CA PHE A 146 -16.11 -4.72 13.08
C PHE A 146 -15.14 -3.90 12.23
N ASN A 147 -14.49 -2.91 12.84
CA ASN A 147 -13.51 -2.02 12.19
C ASN A 147 -12.19 -1.96 12.96
#